data_AF-A0A6A8LRU4-F1
#
_entry.id   AF-A0A6A8LRU4-F1
#
_cell.length_a   1.000
_cell.length_b   1.000
_cell.length_c   1.000
_cell.angle_alpha   90.00
_cell.angle_beta   90.00
_cell.angle_gamma   90.00
#
_symmetry.space_group_name_H-M   'P 1'
#
loop_
_entity.id
_entity.type
_entity.pdbx_description
1 polymer ?
#
loop_
_entity_poly.entity_id
_entity_poly.type
_entity_poly.pdbx_seq_one_letter_code
_entity_poly.pdbx_strand_id
1 'polypeptide(L)' 'DDSTDSKTKNLFIMSWINFAKTNNVELVIEGIEDNIAAKEMLCHNIKLQQGFFWQVPQDYISPKEVHSFKEFE' A
#
# COMPACT_ATOMS: atom_id res chain seq x y z
N ASP A 1 14.92 17.96 11.65
CA ASP A 1 15.89 16.84 11.65
C ASP A 1 15.14 15.64 11.10
N ASP A 2 14.80 15.71 9.82
CA ASP A 2 13.81 14.83 9.19
C ASP A 2 14.45 13.53 8.68
N SER A 3 15.78 13.45 8.76
CA SER A 3 16.56 12.33 8.22
C SER A 3 16.45 11.06 9.09
N THR A 4 16.25 11.23 10.40
CA THR A 4 16.12 10.13 11.35
C THR A 4 14.75 9.46 11.24
N ASP A 5 13.71 10.24 10.95
CA ASP A 5 12.34 9.75 10.78
C ASP A 5 12.21 8.89 9.51
N SER A 6 12.73 9.39 8.38
CA SER A 6 12.74 8.66 7.11
C SER A 6 13.53 7.34 7.17
N LYS A 7 14.68 7.32 7.85
CA LYS A 7 15.46 6.07 8.04
C LYS A 7 14.70 5.05 8.88
N THR A 8 14.05 5.49 9.94
CA THR A 8 13.28 4.62 10.83
C THR A 8 12.07 4.03 10.10
N LYS A 9 11.35 4.84 9.34
CA LYS A 9 10.23 4.39 8.50
C LYS A 9 10.67 3.34 7.47
N ASN A 10 11.79 3.57 6.79
CA ASN A 10 12.35 2.61 5.82
C ASN A 10 12.73 1.28 6.49
N LEU A 11 13.39 1.31 7.66
CA LEU A 11 13.73 0.09 8.39
C LEU A 11 12.48 -0.68 8.83
N PHE A 12 11.44 0.03 9.24
CA PHE A 12 10.15 -0.57 9.61
C PHE A 12 9.50 -1.28 8.41
N ILE A 13 9.41 -0.62 7.25
CA ILE A 13 8.88 -1.21 6.02
C ILE A 13 9.67 -2.45 5.60
N MET A 14 11.01 -2.36 5.61
CA MET A 14 11.87 -3.49 5.25
C MET A 14 11.73 -4.68 6.19
N SER A 15 11.47 -4.43 7.48
CA SER A 15 11.23 -5.50 8.45
C SER A 15 9.96 -6.29 8.11
N TRP A 16 8.88 -5.61 7.73
CA TRP A 16 7.64 -6.26 7.30
C TRP A 16 7.78 -7.00 5.98
N ILE A 17 8.50 -6.43 5.01
CA ILE A 17 8.79 -7.10 3.73
C ILE A 17 9.56 -8.41 3.99
N ASN A 18 10.57 -8.37 4.85
CA ASN A 18 11.36 -9.55 5.19
C ASN A 18 10.50 -10.59 5.91
N PHE A 19 9.69 -10.16 6.88
CA PHE A 19 8.74 -11.04 7.57
C PHE A 19 7.80 -11.73 6.60
N ALA A 20 7.18 -10.98 5.68
CA ALA A 20 6.25 -11.52 4.69
C ALA A 20 6.92 -12.55 3.77
N LYS A 21 8.13 -12.25 3.28
CA LYS A 21 8.93 -13.16 2.45
C LYS A 21 9.31 -14.43 3.20
N THR A 22 9.79 -14.31 4.44
CA THR A 22 10.21 -15.46 5.25
C THR A 22 9.06 -16.41 5.53
N ASN A 23 7.85 -15.89 5.72
CA ASN A 23 6.67 -16.68 6.07
C ASN A 23 5.79 -17.02 4.87
N ASN A 24 6.19 -16.64 3.65
CA ASN A 24 5.40 -16.84 2.41
C ASN A 24 3.96 -16.32 2.54
N VAL A 25 3.81 -15.10 3.06
CA VAL A 25 2.51 -14.41 3.15
C VAL A 25 2.53 -13.14 2.30
N GLU A 26 1.37 -12.75 1.81
CA GLU A 26 1.20 -11.49 1.09
C GLU A 26 1.16 -10.31 2.07
N LEU A 27 1.76 -9.19 1.68
CA LEU A 27 1.78 -7.96 2.46
C LEU A 27 0.81 -6.95 1.82
N VAL A 28 -0.15 -6.49 2.61
CA VAL A 28 -1.04 -5.37 2.28
C VAL A 28 -0.66 -4.17 3.14
N ILE A 29 -0.55 -2.99 2.54
CA ILE A 29 -0.39 -1.73 3.28
C ILE A 29 -1.69 -0.94 3.21
N GLU A 30 -2.24 -0.61 4.37
CA GLU A 30 -3.46 0.17 4.52
C GLU A 30 -3.17 1.64 4.84
N GLY A 31 -4.18 2.50 4.68
CA GLY A 31 -4.08 3.92 5.02
C GLY A 31 -3.29 4.76 4.01
N ILE A 32 -3.20 4.35 2.74
CA ILE A 32 -2.59 5.18 1.69
C ILE A 32 -3.52 6.36 1.36
N GLU A 33 -3.07 7.57 1.68
CA GLU A 33 -3.85 8.82 1.49
C GLU A 33 -3.42 9.64 0.27
N ASP A 34 -2.22 9.41 -0.26
CA ASP A 34 -1.70 10.15 -1.40
C ASP A 34 -0.83 9.32 -2.37
N ASN A 35 -0.54 9.94 -3.52
CA ASN A 35 0.27 9.35 -4.59
C ASN A 35 1.74 9.16 -4.20
N ILE A 36 2.26 9.94 -3.25
CA ILE A 36 3.67 9.86 -2.85
C ILE A 36 3.87 8.57 -2.05
N ALA A 37 3.01 8.33 -1.06
CA ALA A 37 3.01 7.11 -0.27
C ALA A 37 2.74 5.87 -1.16
N ALA A 38 1.78 5.95 -2.08
CA ALA A 38 1.49 4.86 -3.02
C ALA A 38 2.72 4.46 -3.86
N LYS A 39 3.42 5.45 -4.42
CA LYS A 39 4.64 5.24 -5.22
C LYS A 39 5.80 4.74 -4.38
N GLU A 40 5.98 5.26 -3.17
CA GLU A 40 6.99 4.78 -2.22
C GLU A 40 6.82 3.27 -1.97
N MET A 41 5.60 2.81 -1.70
CA MET A 41 5.32 1.38 -1.50
C MET A 41 5.59 0.53 -2.76
N LEU A 42 5.26 1.05 -3.95
CA LEU A 42 5.56 0.37 -5.22
C LEU A 42 7.07 0.22 -5.46
N CYS A 43 7.89 1.22 -5.09
CA CYS A 43 9.36 1.12 -5.15
C CYS A 43 9.91 -0.01 -4.27
N HIS A 44 9.18 -0.40 -3.22
CA HIS A 44 9.50 -1.55 -2.37
C HIS A 44 8.89 -2.88 -2.85
N ASN A 45 8.29 -2.91 -4.05
CA ASN A 45 7.57 -4.06 -4.63
C ASN A 45 6.37 -4.52 -3.79
N ILE A 46 5.75 -3.60 -3.04
CA ILE A 46 4.49 -3.83 -2.32
C ILE A 46 3.33 -3.50 -3.26
N LYS A 47 2.69 -4.55 -3.79
CA LYS A 47 1.65 -4.43 -4.82
C LYS A 47 0.25 -4.26 -4.24
N LEU A 48 -0.03 -4.86 -3.08
CA LEU A 48 -1.33 -4.78 -2.44
C LEU A 48 -1.37 -3.57 -1.52
N GLN A 49 -2.26 -2.63 -1.83
CA GLN A 49 -2.40 -1.37 -1.14
C GLN A 49 -3.87 -1.03 -0.97
N GLN A 50 -4.23 -0.40 0.15
CA GLN A 50 -5.56 0.12 0.40
C GLN A 50 -5.46 1.51 1.04
N GLY A 51 -6.39 2.39 0.72
CA GLY A 51 -6.56 3.67 1.39
C GLY A 51 -7.41 4.61 0.57
N PHE A 52 -7.74 5.77 1.14
CA PHE A 52 -8.61 6.76 0.49
C PHE A 52 -8.04 7.28 -0.83
N PHE A 53 -6.73 7.22 -1.03
CA PHE A 53 -6.10 7.52 -2.32
C PHE A 53 -6.64 6.63 -3.44
N TRP A 54 -6.79 5.34 -3.16
CA TRP A 54 -7.25 4.36 -4.14
C TRP A 54 -8.77 4.39 -4.25
N GLN A 55 -9.46 4.30 -3.12
CA GLN A 55 -10.92 4.34 -3.06
C GLN A 55 -11.38 4.61 -1.63
N VAL A 56 -12.41 5.46 -1.47
CA VAL A 56 -13.11 5.57 -0.19
C VAL A 56 -14.01 4.35 0.03
N PRO A 57 -14.19 3.86 1.27
CA PRO A 57 -15.10 2.77 1.58
C PRO A 57 -16.46 3.02 0.96
N GLN A 58 -16.92 2.07 0.16
CA GLN A 58 -18.28 2.08 -0.37
C GLN A 58 -19.17 1.28 0.57
N ASP A 59 -20.44 1.69 0.69
CA ASP A 59 -21.47 0.78 1.19
C ASP A 59 -21.49 -0.48 0.32
N TYR A 60 -22.04 -1.59 0.82
CA TYR A 60 -22.08 -2.84 0.05
C TYR A 60 -22.80 -2.62 -1.29
N ILE A 61 -22.01 -2.53 -2.36
CA ILE A 61 -22.47 -2.48 -3.74
C ILE A 61 -22.33 -3.90 -4.30
N SER A 62 -23.42 -4.43 -4.86
CA SER A 62 -23.43 -5.72 -5.55
C SER A 62 -22.25 -5.83 -6.54
N PRO A 63 -21.54 -6.96 -6.64
CA PRO A 63 -20.35 -7.12 -7.50
C PRO A 63 -20.55 -6.74 -8.98
N LYS A 64 -21.79 -6.58 -9.44
CA LYS A 64 -22.15 -6.21 -10.82
C LYS A 64 -21.91 -4.74 -11.18
N GLU A 65 -21.64 -3.86 -10.22
CA GLU A 65 -21.50 -2.42 -10.48
C GLU A 65 -20.05 -1.90 -10.36
N VAL A 66 -19.10 -2.75 -9.99
CA VAL A 66 -17.69 -2.34 -9.80
C VAL A 66 -16.89 -2.58 -11.08
N HIS A 67 -17.06 -1.71 -12.07
CA HIS A 67 -16.26 -1.72 -13.30
C HIS A 67 -15.68 -0.33 -13.59
N SER A 68 -14.64 0.04 -12.84
CA SER A 68 -13.61 0.98 -13.29
C SER A 68 -12.47 0.96 -12.27
N PHE A 69 -11.58 -0.03 -12.38
CA PHE A 69 -10.28 0.09 -11.71
C PHE A 69 -9.43 1.05 -12.55
N LYS A 70 -8.77 2.02 -11.90
CA LYS A 70 -7.71 2.79 -12.55
C LYS A 70 -6.55 1.85 -12.82
N GLU A 71 -6.42 1.40 -14.06
CA GLU A 71 -5.18 0.84 -14.55
C GLU A 71 -4.16 1.98 -14.68
N PHE A 72 -2.98 1.81 -14.11
CA PHE A 72 -1.84 2.71 -14.31
C PHE A 72 -0.83 1.98 -15.20
N GLU A 73 -0.44 2.61 -16.32
CA GLU A 73 0.71 2.22 -17.15
C GLU A 73 2.05 2.39 -16.43
#